data_AF-A0A2A6C8X1-F1
#
_entry.id   AF-A0A2A6C8X1-F1
#
_cell.length_a   1.000
_cell.length_b   1.000
_cell.length_c   1.000
_cell.angle_alpha   90.00
_cell.angle_beta   90.00
_cell.angle_gamma   90.00
#
_symmetry.space_group_name_H-M   'P 1'
#
loop_
_entity.id
_entity.type
_entity.pdbx_description
1 polymer ?
#
loop_
_entity_poly.entity_id
_entity_poly.type
_entity_poly.pdbx_seq_one_letter_code
_entity_poly.pdbx_strand_id
1 'polypeptide(L)'
;MERKCCCRLSNTTGTIILALIIIFFSIIPIVINFQPSIDVDTSHQIVDTVEYSLTILAGTLAIVSCCYKRAVLMIPVLIILGLLIVFVSVRLVLCVVGLFVPDSIIPNFIREVRKTDDDIFQYTAVYTIVNAVHILVLLFVFPVFRGTYHDLREDQSSNVAKVVVETG
;
A
#
# COMPACT_ATOMS: atom_id res chain seq x y z
N MET A 1 4.55 -33.40 -19.30
CA MET A 1 3.35 -33.00 -18.54
C MET A 1 3.64 -33.19 -17.06
N GLU A 2 4.16 -32.16 -16.40
CA GLU A 2 4.41 -32.20 -14.95
C GLU A 2 3.10 -32.00 -14.20
N ARG A 3 2.77 -32.94 -13.31
CA ARG A 3 1.58 -32.89 -12.45
C ARG A 3 1.73 -31.72 -11.47
N LYS A 4 1.02 -30.62 -11.71
CA LYS A 4 0.89 -29.53 -10.72
C LYS A 4 0.18 -30.10 -9.48
N CYS A 5 0.86 -30.13 -8.33
CA CYS A 5 0.29 -30.51 -7.04
C CYS A 5 -1.00 -29.73 -6.75
N CYS A 6 -2.10 -30.45 -6.48
CA CYS A 6 -3.43 -29.93 -6.18
C CYS A 6 -3.53 -29.07 -4.90
N CYS A 7 -2.44 -28.89 -4.14
CA CYS A 7 -2.42 -28.16 -2.88
C CYS A 7 -1.66 -26.84 -2.92
N ARG A 8 -1.15 -26.40 -4.09
CA ARG A 8 -0.55 -25.06 -4.19
C ARG A 8 -1.71 -24.07 -4.11
N LEU A 9 -1.86 -23.40 -2.96
CA LEU A 9 -2.76 -22.25 -2.83
C LEU A 9 -2.52 -21.37 -4.06
N SER A 10 -3.57 -21.12 -4.85
CA SER A 10 -3.41 -20.32 -6.05
C SER A 10 -2.83 -18.95 -5.66
N ASN A 11 -1.84 -18.45 -6.38
CA ASN A 11 -1.25 -17.13 -6.14
C ASN A 11 -2.34 -16.03 -6.10
N THR A 12 -3.43 -16.22 -6.86
CA THR A 12 -4.62 -15.37 -6.82
C THR A 12 -5.35 -15.39 -5.47
N THR A 13 -5.51 -16.55 -4.84
CA THR A 13 -6.14 -16.67 -3.51
C THR A 13 -5.30 -15.98 -2.45
N GLY A 14 -3.98 -16.19 -2.47
CA GLY A 14 -3.06 -15.49 -1.56
C GLY A 14 -3.11 -13.97 -1.73
N THR A 15 -3.20 -13.51 -2.98
CA THR A 15 -3.35 -12.07 -3.32
C THR A 15 -4.67 -11.49 -2.80
N ILE A 16 -5.77 -12.22 -2.92
CA ILE A 16 -7.08 -11.78 -2.41
C ILE A 16 -7.05 -11.64 -0.89
N ILE A 17 -6.50 -12.64 -0.19
CA ILE A 17 -6.38 -12.60 1.28
C ILE A 17 -5.51 -11.41 1.70
N LEU A 18 -4.37 -11.21 1.03
CA LEU A 18 -3.48 -10.08 1.31
C LEU A 18 -4.16 -8.73 1.05
N ALA A 19 -4.90 -8.60 -0.05
CA ALA A 19 -5.66 -7.39 -0.37
C ALA A 19 -6.74 -7.09 0.67
N LEU A 20 -7.47 -8.11 1.15
CA LEU A 20 -8.46 -7.95 2.21
C LEU A 20 -7.83 -7.49 3.53
N ILE A 21 -6.68 -8.05 3.90
CA ILE A 21 -5.92 -7.64 5.08
C ILE A 21 -5.53 -6.16 4.98
N ILE A 22 -4.97 -5.76 3.83
CA ILE A 22 -4.56 -4.37 3.59
C ILE A 22 -5.76 -3.41 3.69
N ILE A 23 -6.90 -3.76 3.07
CA ILE A 23 -8.12 -2.96 3.15
C ILE A 23 -8.57 -2.82 4.60
N PHE A 24 -8.62 -3.92 5.35
CA PHE A 24 -9.05 -3.92 6.75
C PHE A 24 -8.19 -3.00 7.62
N PHE A 25 -6.86 -3.10 7.50
CA PHE A 25 -5.94 -2.24 8.24
C PHE A 25 -5.98 -0.77 7.79
N SER A 26 -6.36 -0.49 6.54
CA SER A 26 -6.49 0.89 6.03
C SER A 26 -7.75 1.60 6.50
N ILE A 27 -8.80 0.86 6.89
CA ILE A 27 -10.05 1.45 7.38
C ILE A 27 -9.88 2.06 8.79
N ILE A 28 -9.11 1.40 9.65
CA ILE A 28 -8.89 1.83 11.04
C ILE A 28 -8.41 3.30 11.13
N PRO A 29 -7.31 3.71 10.47
CA PRO A 29 -6.82 5.08 10.56
C PRO A 29 -7.77 6.11 9.93
N ILE A 30 -8.54 5.73 8.90
CA ILE A 30 -9.60 6.59 8.35
C ILE A 30 -10.64 6.88 9.44
N VAL A 31 -11.13 5.85 10.13
CA VAL A 31 -12.14 6.01 11.20
C VAL A 31 -11.60 6.88 12.34
N ILE A 32 -10.34 6.69 12.73
CA ILE A 32 -9.69 7.48 13.78
C ILE A 32 -9.59 8.96 13.36
N ASN A 33 -9.20 9.24 12.10
CA ASN A 33 -9.07 10.61 11.60
C ASN A 33 -10.40 11.39 11.55
N PHE A 34 -11.55 10.70 11.49
CA PHE A 34 -12.87 11.33 11.52
C PHE A 34 -13.45 11.50 12.93
N GLN A 35 -12.73 11.13 13.99
CA GLN A 35 -13.20 11.37 15.36
C GLN A 35 -12.99 12.85 15.75
N PRO A 36 -14.07 13.59 16.11
CA PRO A 36 -14.02 15.03 16.39
C PRO A 36 -13.28 15.40 17.69
N SER A 37 -12.75 14.42 18.42
CA SER A 37 -12.12 14.61 19.73
C SER A 37 -10.59 14.76 19.67
N ILE A 38 -9.98 14.68 18.49
CA ILE A 38 -8.52 14.75 18.34
C ILE A 38 -8.20 15.97 17.48
N ASP A 39 -7.66 17.03 18.09
CA ASP A 39 -7.07 18.18 17.41
C ASP A 39 -5.79 17.75 16.66
N VAL A 40 -5.96 17.00 15.56
CA VAL A 40 -4.89 16.70 14.61
C VAL A 40 -4.92 17.78 13.53
N ASP A 41 -3.74 18.29 13.18
CA ASP A 41 -3.54 19.21 12.06
C ASP A 41 -4.30 18.71 10.81
N THR A 42 -5.20 19.54 10.29
CA THR A 42 -6.08 19.23 9.17
C THR A 42 -5.30 18.77 7.93
N SER A 43 -4.06 19.27 7.76
CA SER A 43 -3.20 18.89 6.64
C SER A 43 -2.72 17.42 6.73
N HIS A 44 -2.44 16.94 7.94
CA HIS A 44 -2.01 15.55 8.19
C HIS A 44 -3.17 14.57 7.97
N GLN A 45 -4.35 14.92 8.49
CA GLN A 45 -5.58 14.14 8.28
C GLN A 45 -5.90 13.97 6.79
N ILE A 46 -5.77 15.02 5.98
CA ILE A 46 -6.02 14.94 4.53
C ILE A 46 -5.03 14.00 3.85
N VAL A 47 -3.73 14.16 4.12
CA VAL A 47 -2.68 13.33 3.51
C VAL A 47 -2.90 11.85 3.82
N ASP A 48 -3.10 11.53 5.10
CA ASP A 48 -3.32 10.16 5.54
C ASP A 48 -4.62 9.59 4.95
N THR A 49 -5.70 10.38 4.92
CA THR A 49 -6.98 9.94 4.33
C THR A 49 -6.85 9.63 2.85
N VAL A 50 -6.11 10.43 2.08
CA VAL A 50 -5.85 10.17 0.67
C VAL A 50 -5.00 8.90 0.50
N GLU A 51 -3.95 8.73 1.29
CA GLU A 51 -3.07 7.56 1.27
C GLU A 51 -3.84 6.25 1.53
N TYR A 52 -4.67 6.22 2.58
CA TYR A 52 -5.47 5.04 2.91
C TYR A 52 -6.59 4.80 1.89
N SER A 53 -7.18 5.86 1.34
CA SER A 53 -8.19 5.73 0.27
C SER A 53 -7.61 5.11 -1.00
N LEU A 54 -6.41 5.53 -1.41
CA LEU A 54 -5.69 4.94 -2.53
C LEU A 54 -5.33 3.47 -2.27
N THR A 55 -4.96 3.15 -1.04
CA THR A 55 -4.65 1.78 -0.62
C THR A 55 -5.88 0.87 -0.68
N ILE A 56 -7.04 1.35 -0.23
CA ILE A 56 -8.32 0.63 -0.36
C ILE A 56 -8.67 0.41 -1.83
N LEU A 57 -8.55 1.46 -2.66
CA LEU A 57 -8.82 1.37 -4.09
C LEU A 57 -7.91 0.32 -4.78
N ALA A 58 -6.61 0.33 -4.47
CA ALA A 58 -5.66 -0.66 -4.98
C ALA A 58 -6.02 -2.08 -4.54
N GLY A 59 -6.40 -2.27 -3.28
CA GLY A 59 -6.87 -3.56 -2.76
C GLY A 59 -8.13 -4.06 -3.48
N THR A 60 -9.13 -3.20 -3.66
CA THR A 60 -10.36 -3.56 -4.37
C THR A 60 -10.09 -3.93 -5.82
N LEU A 61 -9.25 -3.15 -6.52
CA LEU A 61 -8.85 -3.46 -7.90
C LEU A 61 -8.08 -4.78 -8.00
N ALA A 62 -7.22 -5.10 -7.02
CA ALA A 62 -6.53 -6.38 -6.97
C ALA A 62 -7.51 -7.55 -6.81
N ILE A 63 -8.52 -7.42 -5.94
CA ILE A 63 -9.58 -8.43 -5.77
C ILE A 63 -10.35 -8.62 -7.08
N VAL A 64 -10.82 -7.53 -7.70
CA VAL A 64 -11.56 -7.57 -8.97
C VAL A 64 -10.70 -8.21 -10.06
N SER A 65 -9.43 -7.83 -10.17
CA SER A 65 -8.48 -8.41 -11.12
C SER A 65 -8.36 -9.94 -10.96
N CYS A 66 -8.21 -10.42 -9.73
CA CYS A 66 -8.12 -11.85 -9.41
C CYS A 66 -9.44 -12.59 -9.70
N CYS A 67 -10.59 -12.03 -9.31
CA CYS A 67 -11.91 -12.64 -9.49
C CYS A 67 -12.28 -12.77 -10.98
N TYR A 68 -12.02 -11.73 -11.77
CA TYR A 68 -12.33 -11.71 -13.21
C TYR A 68 -11.17 -12.21 -14.08
N LYS A 69 -10.05 -12.64 -13.48
CA LYS A 69 -8.82 -13.06 -14.16
C LYS A 69 -8.35 -12.05 -15.22
N ARG A 70 -8.37 -10.75 -14.87
CA ARG A 70 -8.04 -9.64 -15.78
C ARG A 70 -6.72 -8.97 -15.41
N ALA A 71 -5.61 -9.44 -16.01
CA ALA A 71 -4.27 -8.92 -15.74
C ALA A 71 -4.15 -7.39 -15.92
N VAL A 72 -4.87 -6.81 -16.89
CA VAL A 72 -4.88 -5.35 -17.14
C VAL A 72 -5.27 -4.53 -15.91
N LEU A 73 -6.14 -5.06 -15.04
CA LEU A 73 -6.57 -4.38 -13.82
C LEU A 73 -5.50 -4.38 -12.71
N MET A 74 -4.45 -5.22 -12.79
CA MET A 74 -3.30 -5.13 -11.87
C MET A 74 -2.35 -3.97 -12.18
N ILE A 75 -2.36 -3.45 -13.41
CA ILE A 75 -1.48 -2.34 -13.80
C ILE A 75 -1.71 -1.10 -12.92
N PRO A 76 -2.95 -0.57 -12.77
CA PRO A 76 -3.18 0.56 -11.87
C PRO A 76 -2.83 0.24 -10.41
N VAL A 77 -3.02 -1.01 -9.96
CA VAL A 77 -2.62 -1.45 -8.61
C VAL A 77 -1.11 -1.29 -8.39
N LEU A 78 -0.29 -1.76 -9.36
CA LEU A 78 1.16 -1.65 -9.28
C LEU A 78 1.63 -0.19 -9.35
N ILE A 79 0.97 0.65 -10.16
CA ILE A 79 1.26 2.08 -10.23
C ILE A 79 0.97 2.76 -8.89
N ILE A 80 -0.21 2.52 -8.30
CA ILE A 80 -0.58 3.09 -7.00
C ILE A 80 0.42 2.65 -5.92
N LEU A 81 0.75 1.36 -5.84
CA LEU A 81 1.73 0.87 -4.87
C LEU A 81 3.13 1.48 -5.08
N GLY A 82 3.56 1.62 -6.34
CA GLY A 82 4.83 2.28 -6.65
C GLY A 82 4.86 3.74 -6.18
N LEU A 83 3.78 4.49 -6.42
CA LEU A 83 3.63 5.86 -5.94
C LEU A 83 3.61 5.94 -4.42
N LEU A 84 2.91 5.02 -3.74
CA LEU A 84 2.89 4.93 -2.27
C LEU A 84 4.29 4.66 -1.71
N ILE A 85 5.05 3.74 -2.29
CA ILE A 85 6.43 3.47 -1.86
C ILE A 85 7.29 4.73 -1.95
N VAL A 86 7.23 5.46 -3.05
CA VAL A 86 7.97 6.72 -3.22
C VAL A 86 7.52 7.75 -2.19
N PHE A 87 6.21 7.92 -2.02
CA PHE A 87 5.63 8.89 -1.10
C PHE A 87 6.03 8.63 0.35
N VAL A 88 5.86 7.40 0.84
CA VAL A 88 6.23 7.03 2.22
C VAL A 88 7.75 7.10 2.40
N SER A 89 8.55 6.79 1.37
CA SER A 89 10.01 6.96 1.43
C SER A 89 10.42 8.41 1.64
N VAL A 90 9.79 9.35 0.92
CA VAL A 90 10.02 10.79 1.12
C VAL A 90 9.60 11.21 2.53
N ARG A 91 8.43 10.77 3.02
CA ARG A 91 7.99 11.03 4.40
C ARG A 91 9.01 10.52 5.41
N LEU A 92 9.51 9.29 5.24
CA LEU A 92 10.50 8.69 6.13
C LEU A 92 11.79 9.51 6.18
N VAL A 93 12.33 9.91 5.01
CA VAL A 93 13.53 10.75 4.95
C VAL A 93 13.31 12.08 5.66
N LEU A 94 12.16 12.73 5.45
CA LEU A 94 11.81 13.97 6.15
C LEU A 94 11.69 13.77 7.66
N CYS A 95 11.14 12.65 8.13
CA CYS A 95 11.06 12.32 9.56
C CYS A 95 12.45 12.12 10.17
N VAL A 96 13.33 11.38 9.47
CA VAL A 96 14.71 11.15 9.91
C VAL A 96 15.50 12.46 9.95
N VAL A 97 15.39 13.31 8.91
CA VAL A 97 16.02 14.64 8.90
C VAL A 97 15.48 15.50 10.05
N GLY A 98 14.17 15.45 10.32
CA GLY A 98 13.54 16.16 11.43
C GLY A 98 14.04 15.73 12.81
N LEU A 99 14.43 14.46 12.99
CA LEU A 99 15.04 13.98 14.23
C LEU A 99 16.42 14.59 14.50
N PHE A 100 17.22 14.85 13.46
CA PHE A 100 18.60 15.32 13.60
C PHE A 100 18.75 16.84 13.45
N VAL A 101 17.83 17.50 12.74
CA VAL A 101 17.91 18.95 12.49
C VAL A 101 16.60 19.62 12.88
N PRO A 102 16.41 19.93 14.17
CA PRO A 102 15.16 20.46 14.71
C PRO A 102 14.77 21.86 14.20
N ASP A 103 15.68 22.59 13.55
CA ASP A 103 15.40 23.88 12.89
C ASP A 103 15.37 23.80 11.35
N SER A 104 15.48 22.60 10.76
CA SER A 104 15.40 22.42 9.30
C SER A 104 13.97 22.55 8.78
N ILE A 105 13.81 22.40 7.46
CA ILE A 105 12.58 22.43 6.64
C ILE A 105 11.65 21.27 7.04
N ILE A 106 11.34 21.21 8.32
CA ILE A 106 10.32 20.37 8.87
C ILE A 106 9.02 21.08 8.51
N PRO A 107 8.08 20.42 7.81
CA PRO A 107 6.85 21.09 7.45
C PRO A 107 6.15 21.51 8.76
N ASN A 108 5.50 22.67 8.75
CA ASN A 108 5.08 23.41 9.95
C ASN A 108 4.33 22.55 11.01
N PHE A 109 3.78 21.38 10.63
CA PHE A 109 3.15 20.40 11.50
C PHE A 109 4.00 19.90 12.69
N ILE A 110 5.31 19.64 12.56
CA ILE A 110 6.14 19.24 13.73
C ILE A 110 6.47 20.46 14.60
N ARG A 111 6.47 21.66 13.99
CA ARG A 111 6.85 22.91 14.65
C ARG A 111 5.77 23.40 15.63
N GLU A 112 4.51 23.04 15.44
CA GLU A 112 3.42 23.38 16.36
C GLU A 112 3.36 22.44 17.58
N VAL A 113 3.82 21.19 17.45
CA VAL A 113 4.02 20.26 18.57
C VAL A 113 5.22 20.68 19.45
N ARG A 114 6.04 21.64 18.99
CA ARG A 114 7.27 22.15 19.64
C ARG A 114 7.08 22.88 20.98
N LYS A 115 5.88 22.89 21.57
CA LYS A 115 5.63 23.59 22.85
C LYS A 115 5.79 22.71 24.09
N THR A 116 6.13 21.43 23.94
CA THR A 116 6.34 20.49 25.06
C THR A 116 7.56 19.60 24.77
N ASP A 117 8.72 19.98 25.30
CA ASP A 117 10.06 19.57 24.81
C ASP A 117 10.41 18.07 24.91
N ASP A 118 9.73 17.25 25.72
CA ASP A 118 10.03 15.81 25.84
C ASP A 118 9.14 14.89 24.97
N ASP A 119 7.95 15.33 24.57
CA ASP A 119 6.99 14.50 23.84
C ASP A 119 7.27 14.43 22.32
N ILE A 120 7.99 15.42 21.77
CA ILE A 120 8.21 15.56 20.32
C ILE A 120 9.17 14.49 19.79
N PHE A 121 10.24 14.21 20.54
CA PHE A 121 11.20 13.18 20.14
C PHE A 121 10.53 11.81 20.14
N GLN A 122 9.71 11.52 21.15
CA GLN A 122 8.94 10.28 21.22
C GLN A 122 7.91 10.19 20.08
N TYR A 123 7.15 11.26 19.83
CA TYR A 123 6.18 11.30 18.74
C TYR A 123 6.85 11.11 17.37
N THR A 124 7.93 11.86 17.10
CA THR A 124 8.66 11.77 15.83
C THR A 124 9.33 10.40 15.65
N ALA A 125 9.87 9.81 16.73
CA ALA A 125 10.44 8.47 16.71
C ALA A 125 9.38 7.39 16.44
N VAL A 126 8.24 7.43 17.13
CA VAL A 126 7.10 6.52 16.89
C VAL A 126 6.62 6.65 15.45
N TYR A 127 6.45 7.88 14.98
CA TYR A 127 6.01 8.18 13.63
C TYR A 127 7.00 7.68 12.56
N THR A 128 8.30 7.81 12.82
CA THR A 128 9.37 7.25 11.96
C THR A 128 9.29 5.74 11.90
N ILE A 129 9.09 5.06 13.05
CA ILE A 129 8.95 3.60 13.11
C ILE A 129 7.72 3.13 12.34
N VAL A 130 6.58 3.81 12.50
CA VAL A 130 5.34 3.49 11.77
C VAL A 130 5.56 3.60 10.26
N ASN A 131 6.18 4.69 9.77
CA ASN A 131 6.49 4.85 8.35
C ASN A 131 7.50 3.79 7.84
N ALA A 132 8.49 3.41 8.64
CA ALA A 132 9.45 2.37 8.29
C ALA A 132 8.76 1.00 8.15
N VAL A 133 7.89 0.63 9.09
CA VAL A 133 7.06 -0.58 9.01
C VAL A 133 6.16 -0.53 7.79
N HIS A 134 5.55 0.63 7.50
CA HIS A 134 4.69 0.79 6.33
C HIS A 134 5.45 0.54 5.02
N ILE A 135 6.65 1.10 4.86
CA ILE A 135 7.51 0.83 3.70
C ILE A 135 7.83 -0.67 3.57
N LEU A 136 8.17 -1.34 4.68
CA LEU A 136 8.48 -2.77 4.64
C LEU A 136 7.27 -3.60 4.18
N VAL A 137 6.07 -3.24 4.63
CA VAL A 137 4.83 -3.87 4.17
C VAL A 137 4.61 -3.62 2.67
N LEU A 138 4.76 -2.37 2.20
CA LEU A 138 4.60 -2.05 0.78
C LEU A 138 5.63 -2.78 -0.11
N LEU A 139 6.88 -2.85 0.33
CA LEU A 139 7.95 -3.58 -0.35
C LEU A 139 7.72 -5.10 -0.36
N PHE A 140 7.00 -5.63 0.62
CA PHE A 140 6.57 -7.03 0.64
C PHE A 140 5.37 -7.28 -0.28
N VAL A 141 4.37 -6.39 -0.28
CA VAL A 141 3.14 -6.52 -1.08
C VAL A 141 3.40 -6.35 -2.57
N PHE A 142 4.26 -5.41 -2.95
CA PHE A 142 4.57 -5.10 -4.34
C PHE A 142 5.00 -6.33 -5.17
N PRO A 143 6.00 -7.13 -4.76
CA PRO A 143 6.41 -8.31 -5.52
C PRO A 143 5.31 -9.38 -5.57
N VAL A 144 4.47 -9.52 -4.54
CA VAL A 144 3.34 -10.45 -4.56
C VAL A 144 2.35 -10.05 -5.65
N PHE A 145 1.94 -8.77 -5.69
CA PHE A 145 1.00 -8.29 -6.70
C PHE A 145 1.60 -8.30 -8.10
N ARG A 146 2.90 -8.02 -8.23
CA ARG A 146 3.63 -8.14 -9.49
C ARG A 146 3.66 -9.59 -9.98
N GLY A 147 3.92 -10.55 -9.10
CA GLY A 147 3.85 -11.99 -9.41
C GLY A 147 2.47 -12.37 -9.94
N THR A 148 1.42 -11.96 -9.25
CA THR A 148 0.03 -12.22 -9.68
C THR A 148 -0.31 -11.57 -11.02
N TYR A 149 0.20 -10.38 -11.31
CA TYR A 149 0.07 -9.78 -12.65
C TYR A 149 0.70 -10.67 -13.74
N HIS A 150 1.92 -11.18 -13.50
CA HIS A 150 2.60 -12.06 -14.44
C HIS A 150 1.81 -13.36 -14.66
N ASP A 151 1.37 -14.01 -13.58
CA ASP A 151 0.59 -15.26 -13.66
C ASP A 151 -0.72 -15.06 -14.45
N LEU A 152 -1.48 -14.00 -14.14
CA LEU A 152 -2.72 -13.69 -14.84
C LEU A 152 -2.49 -13.39 -16.33
N ARG A 153 -1.37 -12.73 -16.67
CA ARG A 153 -1.02 -12.41 -18.06
C ARG A 153 -0.64 -13.67 -18.84
N GLU A 154 0.11 -14.58 -18.25
CA GLU A 154 0.49 -15.86 -18.86
C GLU A 154 -0.74 -16.73 -19.12
N ASP A 155 -1.64 -16.83 -18.15
CA ASP A 155 -2.91 -17.57 -18.28
C ASP A 155 -3.78 -17.02 -19.43
N GLN A 156 -3.88 -15.69 -19.54
CA GLN A 156 -4.61 -15.05 -20.64
C GLN A 156 -3.99 -15.35 -22.01
N SER A 157 -2.67 -15.23 -22.13
CA SER A 157 -1.96 -15.49 -23.40
C SER A 157 -2.14 -16.95 -23.86
N SER A 158 -2.11 -17.89 -22.91
CA SER A 158 -2.30 -19.33 -23.18
C SER A 158 -3.71 -19.65 -23.67
N ASN A 159 -4.74 -18.99 -23.12
CA ASN A 159 -6.12 -19.20 -23.54
C ASN A 159 -6.39 -18.64 -24.95
N VAL A 160 -5.81 -17.49 -25.29
CA VAL A 160 -5.91 -16.94 -26.65
C VAL A 160 -5.28 -17.89 -27.66
N ALA A 161 -4.10 -18.44 -27.36
CA ALA A 161 -3.44 -19.40 -28.24
C ALA A 161 -4.29 -20.66 -28.47
N LYS A 162 -4.97 -21.19 -27.44
CA LYS A 162 -5.87 -22.34 -27.57
C LYS A 162 -7.07 -22.06 -28.49
N VAL A 163 -7.72 -20.91 -28.31
CA VAL A 163 -8.89 -20.53 -29.13
C VAL A 163 -8.50 -20.36 -30.61
N VAL A 164 -7.29 -19.86 -30.90
CA VAL A 164 -6.79 -19.74 -32.27
C VAL A 164 -6.55 -21.12 -32.91
N VAL A 165 -6.06 -22.11 -32.15
CA VAL A 165 -5.84 -23.48 -32.64
C VAL A 165 -7.16 -24.22 -32.88
N GLU A 166 -8.21 -23.94 -32.10
CA GLU A 166 -9.51 -24.60 -32.25
C GLU A 166 -10.38 -23.99 -33.37
N THR A 167 -10.07 -22.78 -33.85
CA THR A 167 -10.86 -22.06 -34.86
C THR A 167 -10.19 -21.96 -36.25
N GLY A 168 -8.95 -22.42 -36.40
CA GLY A 168 -8.18 -22.42 -37.65
C GLY A 168 -7.90 -23.82 -38.19
#